data_AF-A0AAV5UKR5-F1
#
_entry.id   AF-A0AAV5UKR5-F1
#
_cell.length_a   1.000
_cell.length_b   1.000
_cell.length_c   1.000
_cell.angle_alpha   90.00
_cell.angle_beta   90.00
_cell.angle_gamma   90.00
#
_symmetry.space_group_name_H-M   'P 1'
#
loop_
_entity.id
_entity.type
_entity.pdbx_description
1 polymer ?
#
loop_
_entity_poly.entity_id
_entity_poly.type
_entity_poly.pdbx_seq_one_letter_code
_entity_poly.pdbx_strand_id
1 'polypeptide(L)'
;TTMHVVRNVLVPSVIPMHEGFLGNARIDVHAHIHSHHERFTVELLSAHHIVMHVDFRFGYMGEHIVVMNSHLHGVWGEEIRVVNPIGLGHHGEFLLTIHAHHSHYEISVNGHHVGHFHHRLPMECVQAIGFAGFGIVESVHFTGFPFATSWGDHCEDHFGHAGWLGYGTAAYVAPVIAAHHAYHSYY
;
A
#
# COMPACT_ATOMS: atom_id res chain seq x y z
N THR A 1 -7.75 20.33 -6.25
CA THR A 1 -8.01 18.88 -6.20
C THR A 1 -8.32 18.52 -4.76
N THR A 2 -9.37 17.75 -4.53
CA THR A 2 -9.73 17.24 -3.20
C THR A 2 -8.64 16.27 -2.71
N MET A 3 -8.33 16.34 -1.41
CA MET A 3 -7.31 15.52 -0.75
C MET A 3 -7.85 15.02 0.58
N HIS A 4 -7.71 13.74 0.85
CA HIS A 4 -7.97 13.15 2.16
C HIS A 4 -6.65 12.78 2.82
N VAL A 5 -6.51 13.07 4.12
CA VAL A 5 -5.26 12.89 4.87
C VAL A 5 -5.52 12.09 6.12
N VAL A 6 -4.84 10.97 6.26
CA VAL A 6 -4.78 10.19 7.50
C VAL A 6 -3.45 10.48 8.18
N ARG A 7 -3.47 10.82 9.48
CA ARG A 7 -2.27 11.15 10.28
C ARG A 7 -2.09 10.15 11.41
N ASN A 8 -0.86 10.08 11.94
CA ASN A 8 -0.50 9.23 13.08
C ASN A 8 -0.80 7.74 12.80
N VAL A 9 -0.39 7.27 11.63
CA VAL A 9 -0.65 5.91 11.17
C VAL A 9 0.26 4.95 11.94
N LEU A 10 -0.36 4.00 12.64
CA LEU A 10 0.38 2.98 13.39
C LEU A 10 1.05 2.00 12.43
N VAL A 11 2.16 1.40 12.84
CA VAL A 11 2.81 0.31 12.10
C VAL A 11 3.02 -0.88 13.05
N PRO A 12 2.51 -2.08 12.73
CA PRO A 12 1.75 -2.41 11.53
C PRO A 12 0.28 -1.93 11.61
N SER A 13 -0.30 -1.58 10.47
CA SER A 13 -1.73 -1.27 10.36
C SER A 13 -2.23 -1.37 8.92
N VAL A 14 -3.54 -1.22 8.76
CA VAL A 14 -4.21 -1.10 7.46
C VAL A 14 -5.14 0.10 7.49
N ILE A 15 -5.14 0.87 6.41
CA ILE A 15 -6.11 1.94 6.17
C ILE A 15 -7.08 1.46 5.08
N PRO A 16 -8.34 1.19 5.43
CA PRO A 16 -9.38 0.89 4.45
C PRO A 16 -9.61 2.06 3.51
N MET A 17 -9.89 1.75 2.25
CA MET A 17 -10.30 2.69 1.23
C MET A 17 -11.76 2.44 0.90
N HIS A 18 -12.57 3.50 0.96
CA HIS A 18 -14.02 3.41 0.72
C HIS A 18 -14.39 3.84 -0.70
N GLU A 19 -13.45 3.78 -1.64
CA GLU A 19 -13.66 4.01 -3.07
C GLU A 19 -12.57 3.29 -3.86
N GLY A 20 -12.91 2.84 -5.07
CA GLY A 20 -11.96 2.15 -5.94
C GLY A 20 -10.82 3.07 -6.40
N PHE A 21 -9.64 2.48 -6.61
CA PHE A 21 -8.49 3.21 -7.15
C PHE A 21 -8.73 3.46 -8.65
N LEU A 22 -8.90 4.73 -9.05
CA LEU A 22 -9.17 5.12 -10.43
C LEU A 22 -7.94 5.75 -11.10
N GLY A 23 -7.95 5.83 -12.43
CA GLY A 23 -6.89 6.47 -13.20
C GLY A 23 -6.71 7.94 -12.80
N ASN A 24 -5.46 8.35 -12.56
CA ASN A 24 -5.00 9.65 -12.03
C ASN A 24 -5.16 9.85 -10.52
N ALA A 25 -5.66 8.86 -9.77
CA ALA A 25 -5.60 8.91 -8.32
C ALA A 25 -4.17 8.61 -7.83
N ARG A 26 -3.81 9.18 -6.68
CA ARG A 26 -2.47 9.09 -6.12
C ARG A 26 -2.52 8.91 -4.61
N ILE A 27 -1.63 8.06 -4.10
CA ILE A 27 -1.39 7.84 -2.68
C ILE A 27 0.05 8.26 -2.36
N ASP A 28 0.18 9.17 -1.40
CA ASP A 28 1.45 9.66 -0.89
C ASP A 28 1.64 9.20 0.55
N VAL A 29 2.70 8.45 0.80
CA VAL A 29 3.06 7.93 2.12
C VAL A 29 4.28 8.69 2.61
N HIS A 30 4.06 9.52 3.64
CA HIS A 30 5.13 10.22 4.36
C HIS A 30 5.60 9.33 5.51
N ALA A 31 6.82 8.83 5.40
CA ALA A 31 7.33 7.84 6.33
C ALA A 31 8.79 8.10 6.73
N HIS A 32 9.16 7.53 7.87
CA HIS A 32 10.51 7.54 8.41
C HIS A 32 10.94 6.12 8.75
N ILE A 33 12.14 5.71 8.34
CA ILE A 33 12.74 4.43 8.68
C ILE A 33 13.66 4.58 9.87
N HIS A 34 13.47 3.73 10.88
CA HIS A 34 14.40 3.66 12.00
C HIS A 34 15.76 3.11 11.52
N SER A 35 16.86 3.71 11.97
CA SER A 35 18.20 3.21 11.67
C SER A 35 18.38 1.78 12.19
N HIS A 36 19.10 0.94 11.42
CA HIS A 36 19.42 -0.47 11.72
C HIS A 36 18.32 -1.52 11.49
N HIS A 37 17.18 -1.16 10.90
CA HIS A 37 16.14 -2.14 10.62
C HIS A 37 16.16 -2.65 9.19
N GLU A 38 15.71 -3.88 9.01
CA GLU A 38 15.96 -4.62 7.78
C GLU A 38 14.96 -4.32 6.66
N ARG A 39 13.66 -4.13 6.99
CA ARG A 39 12.57 -4.01 6.02
C ARG A 39 11.42 -3.09 6.47
N PHE A 40 10.84 -2.37 5.51
CA PHE A 40 9.55 -1.69 5.64
C PHE A 40 8.72 -1.94 4.38
N THR A 41 7.45 -2.28 4.56
CA THR A 41 6.56 -2.71 3.48
C THR A 41 5.33 -1.82 3.42
N VAL A 42 4.96 -1.45 2.19
CA VAL A 42 3.72 -0.77 1.85
C VAL A 42 2.99 -1.63 0.83
N GLU A 43 1.74 -1.99 1.12
CA GLU A 43 0.99 -2.95 0.31
C GLU A 43 -0.37 -2.41 -0.10
N LEU A 44 -0.74 -2.57 -1.37
CA LEU A 44 -2.12 -2.41 -1.82
C LEU A 44 -2.82 -3.76 -1.70
N LEU A 45 -3.95 -3.78 -1.01
CA LEU A 45 -4.60 -4.99 -0.56
C LEU A 45 -5.99 -5.14 -1.19
N SER A 46 -6.37 -6.39 -1.49
CA SER A 46 -7.70 -6.75 -1.96
C SER A 46 -8.06 -8.15 -1.45
N ALA A 47 -9.04 -8.27 -0.56
CA ALA A 47 -9.40 -9.52 0.10
C ALA A 47 -8.18 -10.25 0.74
N HIS A 48 -7.79 -11.40 0.19
CA HIS A 48 -6.63 -12.17 0.62
C HIS A 48 -5.39 -11.95 -0.28
N HIS A 49 -5.48 -11.04 -1.24
CA HIS A 49 -4.44 -10.71 -2.18
C HIS A 49 -3.64 -9.48 -1.76
N ILE A 50 -2.34 -9.52 -2.07
CA ILE A 50 -1.49 -8.34 -2.13
C ILE A 50 -1.39 -7.95 -3.60
N VAL A 51 -2.17 -6.94 -3.99
CA VAL A 51 -2.24 -6.43 -5.38
C VAL A 51 -0.90 -5.87 -5.79
N MET A 52 -0.28 -5.10 -4.91
CA MET A 52 1.07 -4.59 -5.07
C MET A 52 1.76 -4.57 -3.72
N HIS A 53 2.91 -5.22 -3.64
CA HIS A 53 3.83 -5.21 -2.52
C HIS A 53 4.99 -4.28 -2.88
N VAL A 54 5.32 -3.32 -2.02
CA VAL A 54 6.53 -2.49 -2.13
C VAL A 54 7.36 -2.69 -0.87
N ASP A 55 8.51 -3.33 -1.00
CA ASP A 55 9.38 -3.73 0.09
C ASP A 55 10.72 -3.01 0.03
N PHE A 56 10.88 -2.06 0.94
CA PHE A 56 12.12 -1.32 1.12
C PHE A 56 13.06 -2.13 2.00
N ARG A 57 14.15 -2.63 1.40
CA ARG A 57 15.21 -3.36 2.09
C ARG A 57 16.39 -2.43 2.36
N PHE A 58 16.85 -2.42 3.61
CA PHE A 58 17.95 -1.57 4.09
C PHE A 58 19.10 -2.42 4.64
N GLY A 59 19.57 -3.39 3.84
CA GLY A 59 20.58 -4.36 4.24
C GLY A 59 20.03 -5.75 4.59
N TYR A 60 18.73 -5.98 4.43
CA TYR A 60 18.14 -7.32 4.54
C TYR A 60 18.81 -8.27 3.55
N MET A 61 19.34 -9.39 4.05
CA MET A 61 20.14 -10.34 3.27
C MET A 61 21.34 -9.69 2.54
N GLY A 62 21.84 -8.56 3.03
CA GLY A 62 22.92 -7.80 2.41
C GLY A 62 22.49 -6.88 1.25
N GLU A 63 21.19 -6.66 1.05
CA GLU A 63 20.66 -5.92 -0.10
C GLU A 63 20.09 -4.54 0.30
N HIS A 64 20.42 -3.52 -0.49
CA HIS A 64 19.85 -2.17 -0.37
C HIS A 64 19.01 -1.85 -1.60
N ILE A 65 17.81 -2.44 -1.65
CA ILE A 65 16.94 -2.45 -2.83
C ILE A 65 15.47 -2.23 -2.44
N VAL A 66 14.67 -1.83 -3.42
CA VAL A 66 13.22 -1.93 -3.35
C VAL A 66 12.80 -3.13 -4.19
N VAL A 67 11.97 -4.00 -3.60
CA VAL A 67 11.35 -5.12 -4.29
C VAL A 67 9.87 -4.84 -4.46
N MET A 68 9.37 -5.00 -5.69
CA MET A 68 7.95 -4.90 -6.00
C MET A 68 7.42 -6.24 -6.51
N ASN A 69 6.27 -6.67 -6.02
CA ASN A 69 5.65 -7.94 -6.43
C ASN A 69 4.13 -7.91 -6.19
N SER A 70 3.45 -9.02 -6.47
CA SER A 70 2.09 -9.31 -6.01
C SER A 70 2.07 -10.70 -5.34
N HIS A 71 1.19 -10.87 -4.37
CA HIS A 71 0.87 -12.17 -3.80
C HIS A 71 -0.58 -12.50 -4.10
N LEU A 72 -0.79 -13.32 -5.12
CA LEU A 72 -2.11 -13.64 -5.67
C LEU A 72 -2.39 -15.12 -5.45
N HIS A 73 -3.61 -15.47 -5.04
CA HIS A 73 -4.03 -16.86 -4.78
C HIS A 73 -3.03 -17.70 -3.96
N GLY A 74 -2.39 -17.10 -2.95
CA GLY A 74 -1.43 -17.80 -2.09
C GLY A 74 -0.02 -17.97 -2.65
N VAL A 75 0.30 -17.33 -3.79
CA VAL A 75 1.63 -17.41 -4.41
C VAL A 75 2.21 -16.03 -4.72
N TRP A 76 3.52 -15.88 -4.48
CA TRP A 76 4.29 -14.72 -4.94
C TRP A 76 4.55 -14.82 -6.45
N GLY A 77 4.41 -13.70 -7.15
CA GLY A 77 4.77 -13.61 -8.56
C GLY A 77 6.26 -13.32 -8.80
N GLU A 78 6.57 -12.86 -10.01
CA GLU A 78 7.91 -12.41 -10.38
C GLU A 78 8.29 -11.10 -9.67
N GLU A 79 9.50 -11.01 -9.11
CA GLU A 79 9.97 -9.80 -8.44
C GLU A 79 10.47 -8.77 -9.45
N ILE A 80 10.12 -7.49 -9.24
CA ILE A 80 10.78 -6.35 -9.85
C ILE A 80 11.72 -5.77 -8.78
N ARG A 81 13.01 -5.65 -9.11
CA ARG A 81 14.07 -5.26 -8.16
C ARG A 81 14.76 -4.01 -8.66
N VAL A 82 14.82 -2.98 -7.82
CA VAL A 82 15.42 -1.68 -8.17
C VAL A 82 16.28 -1.17 -7.03
N VAL A 83 17.25 -0.31 -7.35
CA VAL A 83 18.09 0.33 -6.33
C VAL A 83 17.20 1.12 -5.38
N ASN A 84 17.42 0.97 -4.06
CA ASN A 84 16.66 1.75 -3.08
C ASN A 84 17.18 3.19 -3.06
N PRO A 85 16.38 4.18 -3.50
CA PRO A 85 16.81 5.57 -3.60
C PRO A 85 16.90 6.26 -2.22
N ILE A 86 16.41 5.63 -1.17
CA ILE A 86 16.51 6.14 0.20
C ILE A 86 17.93 5.86 0.69
N GLY A 87 18.78 6.89 0.63
CA GLY A 87 20.13 6.82 1.17
C GLY A 87 20.13 6.72 2.69
N LEU A 88 21.06 5.93 3.24
CA LEU A 88 21.26 5.73 4.69
C LEU A 88 21.59 7.03 5.46
N GLY A 89 21.91 8.12 4.74
CA GLY A 89 22.22 9.44 5.31
C GLY A 89 21.03 10.41 5.46
N HIS A 90 19.84 10.08 4.96
CA HIS A 90 18.67 11.00 4.95
C HIS A 90 17.83 10.99 6.22
N HIS A 91 18.40 10.60 7.37
CA HIS A 91 17.65 10.41 8.62
C HIS A 91 16.42 9.50 8.45
N GLY A 92 16.40 8.63 7.42
CA GLY A 92 15.30 7.69 7.19
C GLY A 92 14.00 8.28 6.66
N GLU A 93 13.85 9.61 6.51
CA GLU A 93 12.62 10.23 6.00
C GLU A 93 12.50 10.08 4.48
N PHE A 94 11.30 9.71 4.01
CA PHE A 94 10.98 9.64 2.60
C PHE A 94 9.50 9.83 2.31
N LEU A 95 9.23 10.27 1.09
CA LEU A 95 7.91 10.28 0.47
C LEU A 95 7.85 9.17 -0.58
N LEU A 96 7.06 8.14 -0.35
CA LEU A 96 6.65 7.20 -1.40
C LEU A 96 5.38 7.74 -2.07
N THR A 97 5.41 7.86 -3.39
CA THR A 97 4.25 8.18 -4.20
C THR A 97 3.88 6.98 -5.08
N ILE A 98 2.61 6.57 -5.00
CA ILE A 98 1.99 5.55 -5.83
C ILE A 98 0.92 6.26 -6.68
N HIS A 99 1.17 6.41 -7.98
CA HIS A 99 0.25 7.08 -8.90
C HIS A 99 -0.38 6.05 -9.84
N ALA A 100 -1.72 5.96 -9.83
CA ALA A 100 -2.43 4.99 -10.65
C ALA A 100 -2.61 5.52 -12.08
N HIS A 101 -2.07 4.78 -13.04
CA HIS A 101 -2.38 4.91 -14.46
C HIS A 101 -3.26 3.74 -14.91
N HIS A 102 -3.83 3.83 -16.11
CA HIS A 102 -4.70 2.77 -16.65
C HIS A 102 -4.02 1.40 -16.78
N SER A 103 -2.69 1.35 -16.97
CA SER A 103 -1.94 0.10 -17.22
C SER A 103 -0.93 -0.29 -16.15
N HIS A 104 -0.64 0.61 -15.20
CA HIS A 104 0.39 0.41 -14.19
C HIS A 104 0.22 1.38 -13.01
N TYR A 105 0.90 1.09 -11.92
CA TYR A 105 1.25 2.09 -10.91
C TYR A 105 2.61 2.68 -11.24
N GLU A 106 2.71 4.01 -11.27
CA GLU A 106 3.98 4.71 -11.28
C GLU A 106 4.44 4.93 -9.84
N ILE A 107 5.64 4.43 -9.55
CA ILE A 107 6.25 4.48 -8.23
C ILE A 107 7.39 5.49 -8.25
N SER A 108 7.36 6.41 -7.29
CA SER A 108 8.45 7.35 -7.06
C SER A 108 8.74 7.50 -5.57
N VAL A 109 9.98 7.83 -5.26
CA VAL A 109 10.45 8.07 -3.90
C VAL A 109 11.19 9.40 -3.88
N ASN A 110 10.79 10.31 -2.99
CA ASN A 110 11.32 11.67 -2.92
C ASN A 110 11.26 12.41 -4.26
N GLY A 111 10.21 12.17 -5.05
CA GLY A 111 10.03 12.74 -6.40
C GLY A 111 10.89 12.10 -7.49
N HIS A 112 11.77 11.14 -7.14
CA HIS A 112 12.55 10.39 -8.12
C HIS A 112 11.79 9.15 -8.58
N HIS A 113 11.67 8.97 -9.89
CA HIS A 113 11.05 7.79 -10.49
C HIS A 113 11.82 6.51 -10.10
N VAL A 114 11.08 5.52 -9.60
CA VAL A 114 11.61 4.22 -9.15
C VAL A 114 11.24 3.12 -10.13
N GLY A 115 10.04 3.14 -10.68
CA GLY A 115 9.62 2.18 -11.70
C GLY A 115 8.14 2.22 -12.01
N HIS A 116 7.75 1.45 -13.02
CA HIS A 116 6.36 1.15 -13.35
C HIS A 116 6.02 -0.28 -12.91
N PHE A 117 4.99 -0.42 -12.09
CA PHE A 117 4.43 -1.72 -11.73
C PHE A 117 3.17 -1.98 -12.54
N HIS A 118 3.29 -2.78 -13.61
CA HIS A 118 2.13 -3.13 -14.44
C HIS A 118 1.08 -3.89 -13.64
N HIS A 119 -0.19 -3.53 -13.84
CA HIS A 119 -1.32 -4.10 -13.14
C HIS A 119 -1.38 -5.62 -13.34
N ARG A 120 -1.30 -6.38 -12.25
CA ARG A 120 -1.54 -7.84 -12.25
C ARG A 120 -2.97 -8.20 -11.88
N LEU A 121 -3.63 -7.30 -11.16
CA LEU A 121 -5.08 -7.23 -10.97
C LEU A 121 -5.55 -5.82 -11.32
N PRO A 122 -6.83 -5.62 -11.68
CA PRO A 122 -7.33 -4.28 -11.98
C PRO A 122 -7.27 -3.36 -10.78
N MET A 123 -6.84 -2.12 -10.98
CA MET A 123 -6.59 -1.17 -9.89
C MET A 123 -7.83 -0.90 -9.03
N GLU A 124 -9.02 -1.00 -9.62
CA GLU A 124 -10.30 -0.80 -8.96
C GLU A 124 -10.57 -1.84 -7.87
N CYS A 125 -9.84 -2.97 -7.88
CA CYS A 125 -9.94 -3.99 -6.84
C CYS A 125 -9.28 -3.61 -5.51
N VAL A 126 -8.46 -2.56 -5.49
CA VAL A 126 -7.74 -2.14 -4.28
C VAL A 126 -8.73 -1.62 -3.24
N GLN A 127 -8.65 -2.19 -2.05
CA GLN A 127 -9.58 -1.97 -0.94
C GLN A 127 -8.91 -1.35 0.28
N ALA A 128 -7.60 -1.46 0.39
CA ALA A 128 -6.86 -0.89 1.49
C ALA A 128 -5.39 -0.71 1.16
N ILE A 129 -4.72 0.12 1.96
CA ILE A 129 -3.27 0.20 2.02
C ILE A 129 -2.76 -0.32 3.37
N GLY A 130 -1.85 -1.27 3.35
CA GLY A 130 -1.24 -1.90 4.51
C GLY A 130 0.20 -1.46 4.74
N PHE A 131 0.59 -1.37 6.01
CA PHE A 131 1.94 -1.01 6.46
C PHE A 131 2.47 -2.05 7.43
N ALA A 132 3.67 -2.56 7.21
CA ALA A 132 4.33 -3.49 8.12
C ALA A 132 5.86 -3.34 8.09
N GLY A 133 6.54 -3.92 9.08
CA GLY A 133 7.98 -3.77 9.27
C GLY A 133 8.33 -2.60 10.19
N PHE A 134 9.49 -1.98 9.96
CA PHE A 134 10.12 -1.08 10.94
C PHE A 134 10.15 0.40 10.49
N GLY A 135 9.02 0.90 10.00
CA GLY A 135 8.83 2.30 9.65
C GLY A 135 7.86 3.01 10.59
N ILE A 136 7.93 4.34 10.64
CA ILE A 136 6.89 5.23 11.16
C ILE A 136 6.21 5.84 9.95
N VAL A 137 4.88 5.83 9.92
CA VAL A 137 4.10 6.53 8.90
C VAL A 137 3.48 7.76 9.54
N GLU A 138 4.00 8.94 9.21
CA GLU A 138 3.51 10.21 9.76
C GLU A 138 2.12 10.51 9.20
N SER A 139 1.97 10.38 7.88
CA SER A 139 0.71 10.62 7.20
C SER A 139 0.62 9.91 5.85
N VAL A 140 -0.63 9.68 5.43
CA VAL A 140 -0.97 9.17 4.10
C VAL A 140 -1.93 10.14 3.45
N HIS A 141 -1.59 10.65 2.27
CA HIS A 141 -2.43 11.55 1.50
C HIS A 141 -3.01 10.83 0.30
N PHE A 142 -4.32 10.88 0.18
CA PHE A 142 -5.07 10.35 -0.95
C PHE A 142 -5.55 11.53 -1.79
N THR A 143 -5.32 11.47 -3.09
CA THR A 143 -5.74 12.51 -4.05
C THR A 143 -6.32 11.87 -5.30
N GLY A 144 -7.23 12.57 -5.99
CA GLY A 144 -7.84 12.07 -7.22
C GLY A 144 -8.93 11.00 -7.01
N PHE A 145 -9.39 10.80 -5.78
CA PHE A 145 -10.58 9.99 -5.47
C PHE A 145 -11.83 10.89 -5.43
N PRO A 146 -13.04 10.35 -5.68
CA PRO A 146 -14.27 11.14 -5.63
C PRO A 146 -14.60 11.67 -4.22
N PHE A 147 -14.17 10.97 -3.17
CA PHE A 147 -14.52 11.17 -1.76
C PHE A 147 -16.03 11.29 -1.54
N ALA A 148 -16.81 10.46 -2.24
CA ALA A 148 -18.27 10.46 -2.17
C ALA A 148 -18.82 9.93 -0.82
N THR A 149 -17.97 9.29 -0.02
CA THR A 149 -18.26 8.76 1.32
C THR A 149 -17.33 9.36 2.37
N SER A 150 -17.76 9.44 3.62
CA SER A 150 -16.91 9.88 4.73
C SER A 150 -15.85 8.83 5.03
N TRP A 151 -14.58 9.17 4.86
CA TRP A 151 -13.46 8.31 5.26
C TRP A 151 -13.08 8.63 6.72
N GLY A 152 -13.01 7.61 7.58
CA GLY A 152 -12.53 7.74 8.96
C GLY A 152 -13.59 7.73 10.08
N ASP A 153 -14.88 7.62 9.77
CA ASP A 153 -15.93 7.27 10.73
C ASP A 153 -16.36 5.81 10.51
N HIS A 154 -16.55 5.04 11.59
CA HIS A 154 -17.13 3.70 11.52
C HIS A 154 -18.52 3.77 10.87
N CYS A 155 -18.59 3.44 9.58
CA CYS A 155 -19.83 3.37 8.81
C CYS A 155 -20.13 1.90 8.50
N GLU A 156 -21.39 1.48 8.58
CA GLU A 156 -21.79 0.12 8.20
C GLU A 156 -21.52 -0.18 6.70
N ASP A 157 -21.31 0.85 5.88
CA ASP A 157 -20.96 0.80 4.46
C ASP A 157 -19.44 0.62 4.19
N HIS A 158 -18.72 -0.03 5.09
CA HIS A 158 -17.28 -0.32 4.98
C HIS A 158 -16.91 -1.31 3.87
N PHE A 159 -17.47 -1.25 2.66
CA PHE A 159 -17.11 -2.13 1.54
C PHE A 159 -17.01 -3.64 1.89
N GLY A 160 -17.70 -4.08 2.96
CA GLY A 160 -17.58 -5.44 3.50
C GLY A 160 -16.24 -5.80 4.18
N HIS A 161 -15.42 -4.83 4.60
CA HIS A 161 -14.03 -5.03 5.08
C HIS A 161 -13.84 -5.01 6.62
N ALA A 162 -14.71 -5.67 7.38
CA ALA A 162 -14.32 -6.08 8.72
C ALA A 162 -13.31 -7.25 8.58
N GLY A 163 -11.99 -6.99 8.61
CA GLY A 163 -11.09 -8.14 8.45
C GLY A 163 -9.58 -8.00 8.34
N TRP A 164 -8.94 -6.84 8.56
CA TRP A 164 -7.46 -6.78 8.54
C TRP A 164 -6.86 -6.90 9.96
N LEU A 165 -7.50 -7.70 10.81
CA LEU A 165 -7.11 -7.81 12.22
C LEU A 165 -5.72 -8.44 12.32
N GLY A 166 -4.82 -7.78 13.03
CA GLY A 166 -3.47 -8.28 13.26
C GLY A 166 -2.57 -8.24 12.02
N TYR A 167 -2.91 -7.48 10.97
CA TYR A 167 -2.05 -7.31 9.79
C TYR A 167 -0.60 -7.00 10.18
N GLY A 168 0.36 -7.58 9.44
CA GLY A 168 1.78 -7.47 9.73
C GLY A 168 2.25 -8.24 10.98
N THR A 169 1.38 -9.05 11.60
CA THR A 169 1.71 -9.89 12.76
C THR A 169 1.41 -11.37 12.48
N ALA A 170 1.88 -12.26 13.35
CA ALA A 170 1.59 -13.70 13.27
C ALA A 170 0.10 -14.05 13.47
N ALA A 171 -0.70 -13.11 14.01
CA ALA A 171 -2.13 -13.28 14.21
C ALA A 171 -2.97 -12.77 13.04
N TYR A 172 -2.33 -12.34 11.94
CA TYR A 172 -3.03 -11.77 10.79
C TYR A 172 -3.98 -12.78 10.15
N VAL A 173 -5.25 -12.37 10.03
CA VAL A 173 -6.27 -13.07 9.23
C VAL A 173 -6.76 -12.09 8.19
N ALA A 174 -6.69 -12.45 6.92
CA ALA A 174 -7.19 -11.61 5.83
C ALA A 174 -8.74 -11.57 5.82
N PRO A 175 -9.36 -10.47 5.35
CA PRO A 175 -10.80 -10.41 5.20
C PRO A 175 -11.30 -11.47 4.22
N VAL A 176 -12.38 -12.15 4.60
CA VAL A 176 -13.14 -13.01 3.70
C VAL A 176 -14.29 -12.19 3.12
N ILE A 177 -14.31 -11.97 1.81
CA ILE A 177 -15.38 -11.18 1.17
C ILE A 177 -16.63 -12.03 0.99
N ALA A 178 -17.78 -11.48 1.41
CA ALA A 178 -19.09 -12.07 1.19
C ALA A 178 -19.46 -12.09 -0.31
N ALA A 179 -19.95 -13.23 -0.81
CA ALA A 179 -20.21 -13.54 -2.23
C ALA A 179 -21.22 -12.60 -2.95
N HIS A 180 -21.79 -11.60 -2.26
CA HIS A 180 -22.86 -10.72 -2.76
C HIS A 180 -22.51 -9.23 -2.64
N HIS A 181 -21.29 -8.89 -2.24
CA HIS A 181 -20.89 -7.51 -2.02
C HIS A 181 -20.60 -6.78 -3.35
N ALA A 182 -21.17 -5.60 -3.58
CA ALA A 182 -21.17 -4.91 -4.88
C ALA A 182 -19.78 -4.63 -5.48
N TYR A 183 -18.73 -4.62 -4.66
CA TYR A 183 -17.33 -4.47 -5.08
C TYR A 183 -16.66 -5.80 -5.50
N HIS A 184 -17.48 -6.76 -5.94
CA HIS A 184 -17.19 -8.17 -6.21
C HIS A 184 -16.28 -8.48 -7.39
N SER A 185 -15.79 -7.49 -8.14
CA SER A 185 -15.37 -7.77 -9.51
C SER A 185 -14.08 -8.59 -9.66
N TYR A 186 -13.31 -8.82 -8.59
CA TYR A 186 -12.01 -9.49 -8.68
C TYR A 186 -11.81 -10.50 -7.55
N TYR A 187 -12.27 -11.73 -7.80
CA TYR A 187 -12.00 -12.96 -7.06
C TYR A 187 -10.88 -13.76 -7.70
#